data_AF-A0A520KWP6-F1
#
_entry.id   AF-A0A520KWP6-F1
#
_cell.length_a   1.000
_cell.length_b   1.000
_cell.length_c   1.000
_cell.angle_alpha   90.00
_cell.angle_beta   90.00
_cell.angle_gamma   90.00
#
_symmetry.space_group_name_H-M   'P 1'
#
loop_
_entity.id
_entity.type
_entity.pdbx_description
1 polymer ?
#
loop_
_entity_poly.entity_id
_entity_poly.type
_entity_poly.pdbx_seq_one_letter_code
_entity_poly.pdbx_strand_id
1 'polypeptide(L)'
;NVVNVANFTGLLVRMLPPEVLKKVMPIVSKSLPVLSALSPLIRPIPITSSMLQPILKIALPALMSAGGGREGAQEHKKSIGQPILDEDVKLIDPETVKEVPVGEPGEMYYRGPNLMLGYWPTPGSGIGEDGYLGSGDVYMMDEEGFMEIVDRTKDMVNVAGFKVYTEELDKYLCNHPAVFNAGVIGLPDPKRPGAEIVKACVQLRGGYEPSKELEEELTDFVAKRFPPYYKPKLYEFMELPLSSVDKIDKLALRKMAGGKKSA
;
A
#
# COMPACT_ATOMS: atom_id res chain seq x y z
N ASN A 1 50.01 7.86 -2.23
CA ASN A 1 49.98 7.31 -0.85
C ASN A 1 49.66 5.83 -0.91
N VAL A 2 50.68 4.98 -0.71
CA VAL A 2 50.53 3.52 -0.70
C VAL A 2 49.89 3.13 0.63
N VAL A 3 48.72 2.48 0.60
CA VAL A 3 48.02 2.04 1.81
C VAL A 3 48.65 0.73 2.25
N ASN A 4 49.45 0.76 3.32
CA ASN A 4 49.87 -0.42 4.05
C ASN A 4 48.62 -1.08 4.67
N VAL A 5 48.54 -2.41 4.72
CA VAL A 5 47.39 -3.16 5.28
C VAL A 5 47.08 -2.72 6.72
N ALA A 6 48.10 -2.25 7.45
CA ALA A 6 47.95 -1.61 8.76
C ALA A 6 47.05 -0.35 8.78
N ASN A 7 46.88 0.33 7.65
CA ASN A 7 46.08 1.55 7.51
C ASN A 7 44.69 1.31 6.87
N PHE A 8 44.34 0.06 6.54
CA PHE A 8 43.05 -0.28 5.92
C PHE A 8 41.87 0.07 6.84
N THR A 9 42.01 -0.21 8.13
CA THR A 9 41.02 0.17 9.15
C THR A 9 40.84 1.69 9.23
N GLY A 10 41.92 2.46 9.15
CA GLY A 10 41.88 3.92 9.12
C GLY A 10 41.25 4.49 7.85
N LEU A 11 41.38 3.78 6.72
CA LEU A 11 40.73 4.14 5.46
C LEU A 11 39.21 3.92 5.55
N LEU A 12 38.76 2.78 6.07
CA LEU A 12 37.35 2.49 6.25
C LEU A 12 36.67 3.52 7.16
N VAL A 13 37.32 3.87 8.29
CA VAL A 13 36.82 4.89 9.23
C VAL A 13 36.66 6.26 8.57
N ARG A 14 37.49 6.60 7.58
CA ARG A 14 37.39 7.87 6.84
C ARG A 14 36.38 7.83 5.70
N MET A 15 36.07 6.66 5.14
CA MET A 15 35.24 6.51 3.95
C MET A 15 33.78 6.16 4.23
N LEU A 16 33.48 5.61 5.41
CA LEU A 16 32.15 5.05 5.72
C LEU A 16 31.48 5.79 6.88
N PRO A 17 30.15 5.97 6.83
CA PRO A 17 29.39 6.53 7.96
C PRO A 17 29.53 5.68 9.25
N PRO A 18 29.42 6.29 10.44
CA PRO A 18 29.57 5.60 11.73
C PRO A 18 28.69 4.36 11.91
N GLU A 19 27.49 4.38 11.33
CA GLU A 19 26.47 3.33 11.42
C GLU A 19 26.89 2.10 10.60
N VAL A 20 27.52 2.33 9.45
CA VAL A 20 28.05 1.28 8.58
C VAL A 20 29.32 0.68 9.20
N LEU A 21 30.17 1.53 9.80
CA LEU A 21 31.38 1.07 10.49
C LEU A 21 31.07 0.11 11.64
N LYS A 22 30.03 0.38 12.45
CA LYS A 22 29.60 -0.53 13.52
C LYS A 22 29.28 -1.94 13.03
N LYS A 23 28.74 -2.09 11.81
CA LYS A 23 28.39 -3.37 11.21
C LYS A 23 29.59 -4.06 10.52
N VAL A 24 30.44 -3.28 9.86
CA VAL A 24 31.54 -3.80 9.03
C VAL A 24 32.80 -4.11 9.86
N MET A 25 33.09 -3.31 10.89
CA MET A 25 34.30 -3.44 11.70
C MET A 25 34.47 -4.82 12.40
N PRO A 26 33.41 -5.46 12.94
CA PRO A 26 33.53 -6.79 13.51
C PRO A 26 33.96 -7.84 12.48
N ILE A 27 33.48 -7.75 11.24
CA ILE A 27 33.81 -8.68 10.15
C ILE A 27 35.27 -8.46 9.73
N VAL A 28 35.66 -7.21 9.50
CA VAL A 28 37.04 -6.86 9.11
C VAL A 28 38.05 -7.26 10.20
N SER A 29 37.71 -7.08 11.48
CA SER A 29 38.57 -7.45 12.62
C SER A 29 38.88 -8.94 12.70
N LYS A 30 37.94 -9.81 12.30
CA LYS A 30 38.13 -11.27 12.26
C LYS A 30 39.01 -11.71 11.09
N SER A 31 39.01 -10.95 10.00
CA SER A 31 39.78 -11.26 8.78
C SER A 31 41.19 -10.67 8.79
N LEU A 32 41.45 -9.67 9.64
CA LEU A 32 42.73 -8.97 9.79
C LEU A 32 43.94 -9.89 10.07
N PRO A 33 43.85 -10.93 10.93
CA PRO A 33 44.96 -11.85 11.17
C PRO A 33 45.36 -12.65 9.92
N VAL A 34 44.37 -13.06 9.11
CA VAL A 34 44.59 -13.81 7.87
C VAL A 34 45.23 -12.93 6.79
N LEU A 35 44.75 -11.69 6.66
CA LEU A 35 45.33 -10.71 5.72
C LEU A 35 46.75 -10.29 6.12
N SER A 36 47.03 -10.19 7.43
CA SER A 36 48.38 -9.93 7.95
C SER A 36 49.36 -11.07 7.63
N ALA A 37 48.93 -12.32 7.81
CA ALA A 37 49.72 -13.52 7.52
C ALA A 37 50.05 -13.67 6.02
N LEU A 38 49.17 -13.16 5.14
CA LEU A 38 49.37 -13.16 3.69
C LEU A 38 50.15 -11.93 3.18
N SER A 39 50.41 -10.93 4.03
CA SER A 39 51.11 -9.70 3.64
C SER A 39 52.52 -9.88 3.05
N PRO A 40 53.33 -10.90 3.41
CA PRO A 40 54.64 -11.12 2.80
C PRO A 40 54.57 -11.63 1.35
N LEU A 41 53.45 -12.25 0.95
CA LEU A 41 53.24 -12.84 -0.38
C LEU A 41 52.62 -11.85 -1.38
N ILE A 42 52.05 -10.76 -0.88
CA ILE A 42 51.33 -9.77 -1.68
C ILE A 42 52.22 -8.53 -1.79
N ARG A 43 52.80 -8.27 -2.97
CA ARG A 43 53.49 -6.99 -3.23
C ARG A 43 52.50 -5.84 -2.96
N PRO A 44 52.92 -4.73 -2.34
CA PRO A 44 52.02 -3.62 -2.04
C PRO A 44 51.51 -3.02 -3.36
N ILE A 45 50.28 -3.37 -3.73
CA ILE A 45 49.58 -2.74 -4.84
C ILE A 45 49.08 -1.39 -4.33
N PRO A 46 49.46 -0.25 -4.93
CA PRO A 46 48.94 1.05 -4.52
C PRO A 46 47.46 1.14 -4.94
N ILE A 47 46.55 0.81 -4.02
CA ILE A 47 45.11 0.97 -4.25
C ILE A 47 44.80 2.47 -4.14
N THR A 48 44.58 3.14 -5.27
CA THR A 48 44.10 4.52 -5.31
C THR A 48 42.58 4.57 -5.11
N SER A 49 42.06 5.72 -4.68
CA SER A 49 40.61 5.93 -4.51
C SER A 49 39.83 5.61 -5.80
N SER A 50 40.40 5.90 -6.96
CA SER A 50 39.84 5.57 -8.28
C SER A 50 39.72 4.07 -8.55
N MET A 51 40.58 3.23 -7.97
CA MET A 51 40.52 1.77 -8.14
C MET A 51 39.48 1.10 -7.23
N LEU A 52 39.13 1.72 -6.11
CA LEU A 52 38.13 1.22 -5.16
C LEU A 52 36.70 1.57 -5.56
N GLN A 53 36.47 2.72 -6.20
CA GLN A 53 35.13 3.20 -6.57
C GLN A 53 34.30 2.20 -7.40
N PRO A 54 34.85 1.50 -8.41
CA PRO A 54 34.08 0.52 -9.18
C PRO A 54 33.70 -0.71 -8.34
N ILE A 55 34.63 -1.21 -7.53
CA ILE A 55 34.40 -2.35 -6.63
C ILE A 55 33.36 -1.98 -5.58
N LEU A 56 33.45 -0.77 -5.01
CA LEU A 56 32.46 -0.26 -4.07
C LEU A 56 31.09 -0.09 -4.74
N LYS A 57 31.02 0.43 -5.97
CA LYS A 57 29.75 0.53 -6.71
C LYS A 57 29.08 -0.83 -6.96
N ILE A 58 29.86 -1.89 -7.18
CA ILE A 58 29.35 -3.24 -7.43
C ILE A 58 29.00 -3.96 -6.12
N ALA A 59 29.86 -3.85 -5.11
CA ALA A 59 29.71 -4.56 -3.85
C ALA A 59 28.76 -3.86 -2.87
N LEU A 60 28.64 -2.54 -2.90
CA LEU A 60 27.82 -1.78 -1.95
C LEU A 60 26.33 -2.11 -2.07
N PRO A 61 25.71 -2.27 -3.26
CA PRO A 61 24.32 -2.74 -3.36
C PRO A 61 24.11 -4.11 -2.74
N ALA A 62 25.03 -5.05 -2.96
CA ALA A 62 24.97 -6.39 -2.37
C ALA A 62 25.25 -6.40 -0.86
N LEU A 63 26.14 -5.52 -0.37
CA LEU A 63 26.41 -5.35 1.06
C LEU A 63 25.25 -4.64 1.77
N MET A 64 24.59 -3.72 1.08
CA MET A 64 23.35 -3.07 1.56
C MET A 64 22.17 -4.04 1.53
N SER A 65 22.10 -4.94 0.54
CA SER A 65 21.08 -6.00 0.53
C SER A 65 21.36 -7.08 1.58
N ALA A 66 22.62 -7.45 1.80
CA ALA A 66 23.05 -8.39 2.84
C ALA A 66 23.03 -7.78 4.25
N GLY A 67 23.05 -6.45 4.37
CA GLY A 67 23.05 -5.71 5.65
C GLY A 67 21.70 -5.13 6.06
N GLY A 68 20.64 -5.39 5.29
CA GLY A 68 19.32 -4.74 5.43
C GLY A 68 18.11 -5.56 4.99
N GLY A 69 18.25 -6.75 4.42
CA GLY A 69 17.16 -7.71 4.35
C GLY A 69 17.04 -8.42 5.69
N ARG A 70 15.99 -8.13 6.47
CA ARG A 70 15.61 -9.03 7.57
C ARG A 70 15.29 -10.37 6.89
N GLU A 71 16.10 -11.42 7.13
CA GLU A 71 15.65 -12.78 6.84
C GLU A 71 14.36 -12.99 7.65
N GLY A 72 13.22 -13.04 6.94
CA GLY A 72 11.89 -13.10 7.54
C GLY A 72 11.01 -11.84 7.40
N ALA A 73 11.48 -10.73 6.82
CA ALA A 73 10.56 -9.66 6.44
C ALA A 73 9.61 -10.19 5.36
N GLN A 74 8.32 -10.30 5.69
CA GLN A 74 7.32 -10.44 4.65
C GLN A 74 7.49 -9.28 3.67
N GLU A 75 7.45 -9.57 2.37
CA GLU A 75 7.40 -8.53 1.36
C GLU A 75 6.02 -7.85 1.47
N HIS A 76 5.93 -6.77 2.25
CA HIS A 76 4.72 -5.95 2.35
C HIS A 76 4.54 -5.07 1.09
N LYS A 77 4.49 -5.71 -0.10
CA LYS A 77 4.46 -5.05 -1.42
C LYS A 77 3.28 -4.09 -1.62
N LYS A 78 2.19 -4.30 -0.89
CA LYS A 78 0.98 -3.46 -0.93
C LYS A 78 0.90 -2.47 0.24
N SER A 79 1.82 -2.56 1.19
CA SER A 79 1.78 -1.71 2.37
C SER A 79 2.26 -0.30 2.06
N ILE A 80 1.64 0.66 2.75
CA ILE A 80 2.07 2.05 2.81
C ILE A 80 3.04 2.32 3.98
N GLY A 81 3.47 1.26 4.68
CA GLY A 81 4.33 1.34 5.85
C GLY A 81 3.56 1.28 7.17
N GLN A 82 4.28 1.62 8.23
CA GLN A 82 3.75 1.76 9.59
C GLN A 82 3.40 3.23 9.85
N PRO A 83 2.58 3.53 10.88
CA PRO A 83 2.41 4.90 11.36
C PRO A 83 3.77 5.56 11.63
N ILE A 84 3.88 6.86 11.33
CA ILE A 84 5.09 7.60 11.62
C ILE A 84 5.22 7.86 13.13
N LEU A 85 6.42 8.27 13.56
CA LEU A 85 6.68 8.52 14.98
C LEU A 85 5.72 9.56 15.55
N ASP A 86 5.31 9.34 16.79
CA ASP A 86 4.40 10.20 17.56
C ASP A 86 2.98 10.34 16.96
N GLU A 87 2.57 9.42 16.08
CA GLU A 87 1.17 9.26 15.67
C GLU A 87 0.49 8.10 16.40
N ASP A 88 -0.63 8.42 17.07
CA ASP A 88 -1.57 7.44 17.56
C ASP A 88 -2.55 7.08 16.44
N VAL A 89 -2.66 5.80 16.12
CA VAL A 89 -3.56 5.29 15.06
C VAL A 89 -4.47 4.21 15.62
N LYS A 90 -5.73 4.24 15.20
CA LYS A 90 -6.74 3.22 15.48
C LYS A 90 -7.54 2.92 14.22
N LEU A 91 -7.92 1.67 14.04
CA LEU A 91 -8.82 1.27 12.97
C LEU A 91 -10.22 1.08 13.56
N ILE A 92 -11.20 1.83 13.06
CA ILE A 92 -12.57 1.84 13.56
C ILE A 92 -13.52 1.29 12.51
N ASP A 93 -14.42 0.42 12.91
CA ASP A 93 -15.51 -0.03 12.06
C ASP A 93 -16.47 1.14 11.75
N PRO A 94 -16.67 1.55 10.47
CA PRO A 94 -17.51 2.69 10.12
C PRO A 94 -18.98 2.56 10.55
N GLU A 95 -19.47 1.34 10.77
CA GLU A 95 -20.86 1.09 11.17
C GLU A 95 -21.01 0.93 12.67
N THR A 96 -20.13 0.14 13.30
CA THR A 96 -20.26 -0.15 14.73
C THR A 96 -19.57 0.89 15.62
N VAL A 97 -18.70 1.71 15.04
CA VAL A 97 -17.90 2.75 15.71
C VAL A 97 -17.05 2.13 16.84
N LYS A 98 -16.54 0.91 16.61
CA LYS A 98 -15.66 0.17 17.52
C LYS A 98 -14.32 -0.10 16.86
N GLU A 99 -13.28 -0.18 17.67
CA GLU A 99 -11.96 -0.63 17.20
C GLU A 99 -12.05 -2.04 16.62
N VAL A 100 -11.50 -2.23 15.42
CA VAL A 100 -11.42 -3.54 14.77
C VAL A 100 -10.16 -4.27 15.24
N PRO A 101 -10.17 -5.61 15.33
CA PRO A 101 -8.98 -6.41 15.56
C PRO A 101 -7.90 -6.21 14.49
N VAL A 102 -6.66 -6.56 14.83
CA VAL A 102 -5.56 -6.67 13.86
C VAL A 102 -5.95 -7.66 12.76
N GLY A 103 -5.63 -7.33 11.51
CA GLY A 103 -6.00 -8.10 10.33
C GLY A 103 -7.41 -7.82 9.81
N GLU A 104 -8.22 -7.01 10.51
CA GLU A 104 -9.54 -6.61 10.03
C GLU A 104 -9.54 -5.19 9.45
N PRO A 105 -10.33 -4.96 8.38
CA PRO A 105 -10.43 -3.64 7.76
C PRO A 105 -11.29 -2.66 8.58
N GLY A 106 -10.74 -1.46 8.82
CA GLY A 106 -11.41 -0.35 9.51
C GLY A 106 -10.99 1.02 8.97
N GLU A 107 -11.82 2.04 9.15
CA GLU A 107 -11.44 3.42 8.89
C GLU A 107 -10.29 3.82 9.82
N MET A 108 -9.24 4.41 9.28
CA MET A 108 -8.14 4.89 10.09
C MET A 108 -8.51 6.22 10.76
N TYR A 109 -8.47 6.21 12.09
CA TYR A 109 -8.51 7.38 12.95
C TYR A 109 -7.11 7.65 13.45
N TYR A 110 -6.64 8.88 13.33
CA TYR A 110 -5.29 9.24 13.72
C TYR A 110 -5.25 10.54 14.52
N ARG A 111 -4.25 10.63 15.41
CA ARG A 111 -3.96 11.78 16.26
C ARG A 111 -2.45 11.95 16.38
N GLY A 112 -1.95 13.17 16.19
CA GLY A 112 -0.53 13.42 16.27
C GLY A 112 -0.16 14.86 15.90
N PRO A 113 1.15 15.19 15.87
CA PRO A 113 1.63 16.54 15.60
C PRO A 113 1.32 17.04 14.17
N ASN A 114 1.04 16.12 13.24
CA ASN A 114 0.74 16.43 11.84
C ASN A 114 -0.74 16.71 11.57
N LEU A 115 -1.59 16.67 12.60
CA LEU A 115 -3.02 16.87 12.46
C LEU A 115 -3.33 18.31 12.00
N MET A 116 -4.33 18.45 11.14
CA MET A 116 -4.85 19.77 10.78
C MET A 116 -5.46 20.49 12.01
N LEU A 117 -5.64 21.81 11.91
CA LEU A 117 -6.32 22.61 12.93
C LEU A 117 -7.87 22.53 12.84
N GLY A 118 -8.39 21.77 11.88
CA GLY A 118 -9.82 21.67 11.55
C GLY A 118 -10.17 22.27 10.19
N TYR A 119 -11.38 21.97 9.72
CA TYR A 119 -11.87 22.48 8.44
C TYR A 119 -12.20 23.97 8.49
N TRP A 120 -11.63 24.75 7.58
CA TRP A 120 -11.97 26.16 7.41
C TRP A 120 -13.48 26.35 7.11
N PRO A 121 -14.16 27.35 7.73
CA PRO A 121 -13.64 28.41 8.59
C PRO A 121 -13.68 28.10 10.10
N THR A 122 -13.98 26.87 10.48
CA THR A 122 -14.27 26.50 11.87
C THR A 122 -13.13 25.70 12.50
N PRO A 123 -12.33 26.30 13.40
CA PRO A 123 -11.28 25.56 14.12
C PRO A 123 -11.84 24.34 14.84
N GLY A 124 -11.08 23.24 14.85
CA GLY A 124 -11.48 21.96 15.42
C GLY A 124 -12.50 21.17 14.60
N SER A 125 -13.12 21.76 13.56
CA SER A 125 -14.11 21.06 12.74
C SER A 125 -13.52 19.82 12.06
N GLY A 126 -14.22 18.70 12.17
CA GLY A 126 -13.80 17.39 11.66
C GLY A 126 -12.95 16.56 12.62
N ILE A 127 -12.42 17.16 13.69
CA ILE A 127 -11.67 16.45 14.72
C ILE A 127 -12.64 16.02 15.81
N GLY A 128 -12.60 14.75 16.18
CA GLY A 128 -13.42 14.20 17.27
C GLY A 128 -13.08 14.84 18.62
N GLU A 129 -14.02 14.74 19.57
CA GLU A 129 -13.82 15.25 20.94
C GLU A 129 -12.64 14.58 21.66
N ASP A 130 -12.26 13.38 21.24
CA ASP A 130 -11.10 12.61 21.69
C ASP A 130 -9.77 13.00 21.02
N GLY A 131 -9.83 13.97 20.09
CA GLY A 131 -8.70 14.50 19.35
C GLY A 131 -8.30 13.67 18.13
N TYR A 132 -9.09 12.66 17.74
CA TYR A 132 -8.81 11.85 16.55
C TYR A 132 -9.53 12.41 15.32
N LEU A 133 -8.88 12.29 14.16
CA LEU A 133 -9.48 12.60 12.87
C LEU A 133 -9.66 11.32 12.07
N GLY A 134 -10.90 11.08 11.61
CA GLY A 134 -11.19 10.03 10.63
C GLY A 134 -10.59 10.40 9.28
N SER A 135 -9.81 9.50 8.70
CA SER A 135 -9.19 9.71 7.39
C SER A 135 -10.18 9.63 6.22
N GLY A 136 -11.33 8.96 6.41
CA GLY A 136 -12.23 8.58 5.32
C GLY A 136 -11.70 7.45 4.42
N ASP A 137 -10.52 6.91 4.72
CA ASP A 137 -9.91 5.78 4.03
C ASP A 137 -9.93 4.55 4.96
N VAL A 138 -10.18 3.38 4.38
CA VAL A 138 -10.24 2.08 5.08
C VAL A 138 -8.89 1.39 4.93
N TYR A 139 -8.35 0.95 6.06
CA TYR A 139 -7.06 0.27 6.13
C TYR A 139 -7.21 -1.09 6.80
N MET A 140 -6.25 -1.97 6.52
CA MET A 140 -6.03 -3.20 7.26
C MET A 140 -4.61 -3.16 7.80
N MET A 141 -4.44 -3.46 9.09
CA MET A 141 -3.14 -3.50 9.76
C MET A 141 -2.75 -4.93 10.06
N ASP A 142 -1.54 -5.33 9.73
CA ASP A 142 -1.00 -6.64 10.09
C ASP A 142 -0.39 -6.68 11.50
N GLU A 143 0.05 -7.86 11.94
CA GLU A 143 0.65 -8.07 13.27
C GLU A 143 1.97 -7.32 13.46
N GLU A 144 2.65 -6.94 12.37
CA GLU A 144 3.86 -6.15 12.39
C GLU A 144 3.57 -4.64 12.36
N GLY A 145 2.30 -4.24 12.26
CA GLY A 145 1.85 -2.84 12.25
C GLY A 145 1.90 -2.18 10.87
N PHE A 146 2.15 -2.94 9.81
CA PHE A 146 2.12 -2.42 8.44
C PHE A 146 0.67 -2.28 7.98
N MET A 147 0.38 -1.15 7.33
CA MET A 147 -0.97 -0.82 6.88
C MET A 147 -1.09 -0.97 5.37
N GLU A 148 -2.23 -1.49 4.92
CA GLU A 148 -2.64 -1.54 3.52
C GLU A 148 -3.93 -0.74 3.32
N ILE A 149 -4.01 0.06 2.24
CA ILE A 149 -5.25 0.75 1.87
C ILE A 149 -6.19 -0.26 1.20
N VAL A 150 -7.39 -0.39 1.75
CA VAL A 150 -8.42 -1.34 1.30
C VAL A 150 -9.43 -0.66 0.38
N ASP A 151 -10.00 0.47 0.81
CA ASP A 151 -11.01 1.24 0.08
C ASP A 151 -11.19 2.63 0.72
N ARG A 152 -12.19 3.40 0.27
CA ARG A 152 -12.68 4.60 0.94
C ARG A 152 -14.02 4.32 1.62
N THR A 153 -14.26 4.93 2.77
CA THR A 153 -15.52 4.75 3.52
C THR A 153 -16.74 5.17 2.70
N LYS A 154 -16.61 6.28 1.97
CA LYS A 154 -17.65 6.75 1.05
C LYS A 154 -17.86 5.83 -0.16
N ASP A 155 -16.89 5.00 -0.52
CA ASP A 155 -16.95 4.12 -1.68
C ASP A 155 -17.38 2.68 -1.36
N MET A 156 -17.09 2.21 -0.14
CA MET A 156 -17.57 0.95 0.40
C MET A 156 -19.10 0.80 0.26
N VAL A 157 -19.55 -0.40 -0.09
CA VAL A 157 -20.97 -0.74 -0.27
C VAL A 157 -21.43 -1.65 0.85
N ASN A 158 -22.56 -1.34 1.48
CA ASN A 158 -23.17 -2.18 2.51
C ASN A 158 -24.26 -3.05 1.91
N VAL A 159 -23.97 -4.33 1.70
CA VAL A 159 -24.94 -5.33 1.23
C VAL A 159 -25.53 -6.06 2.43
N ALA A 160 -26.56 -5.48 3.05
CA ALA A 160 -27.31 -6.09 4.16
C ALA A 160 -26.43 -6.53 5.36
N GLY A 161 -25.53 -5.64 5.79
CA GLY A 161 -24.55 -5.84 6.85
C GLY A 161 -23.20 -6.39 6.39
N PHE A 162 -23.08 -6.78 5.11
CA PHE A 162 -21.81 -7.22 4.54
C PHE A 162 -21.12 -6.09 3.80
N LYS A 163 -19.87 -5.84 4.16
CA LYS A 163 -19.03 -4.81 3.54
C LYS A 163 -18.46 -5.32 2.22
N VAL A 164 -18.68 -4.55 1.17
CA VAL A 164 -18.08 -4.77 -0.14
C VAL A 164 -17.09 -3.65 -0.40
N TYR A 165 -15.80 -4.00 -0.40
CA TYR A 165 -14.71 -3.11 -0.77
C TYR A 165 -14.60 -3.05 -2.29
N THR A 166 -15.13 -1.97 -2.84
CA THR A 166 -15.31 -1.76 -4.27
C THR A 166 -13.99 -1.62 -5.00
N GLU A 167 -12.96 -1.02 -4.41
CA GLU A 167 -11.66 -0.88 -5.06
C GLU A 167 -11.00 -2.24 -5.36
N GLU A 168 -11.18 -3.22 -4.47
CA GLU A 168 -10.68 -4.57 -4.71
C GLU A 168 -11.43 -5.25 -5.87
N LEU A 169 -12.75 -5.02 -5.94
CA LEU A 169 -13.59 -5.56 -7.00
C LEU A 169 -13.31 -4.90 -8.35
N ASP A 170 -13.06 -3.59 -8.38
CA ASP A 170 -12.63 -2.84 -9.58
C ASP A 170 -11.35 -3.45 -10.15
N LYS A 171 -10.31 -3.55 -9.31
CA LYS A 171 -9.01 -4.11 -9.68
C LYS A 171 -9.14 -5.54 -10.17
N TYR A 172 -9.99 -6.33 -9.53
CA TYR A 172 -10.20 -7.71 -9.93
C TYR A 172 -10.89 -7.82 -11.29
N LEU A 173 -11.98 -7.07 -11.51
CA LEU A 173 -12.69 -7.02 -12.79
C LEU A 173 -11.78 -6.59 -13.94
N CYS A 174 -10.86 -5.65 -13.71
CA CYS A 174 -9.87 -5.23 -14.71
C CYS A 174 -8.90 -6.34 -15.16
N ASN A 175 -8.81 -7.47 -14.45
CA ASN A 175 -8.05 -8.63 -14.89
C ASN A 175 -8.82 -9.52 -15.88
N HIS A 176 -10.10 -9.25 -16.10
CA HIS A 176 -10.90 -9.98 -17.08
C HIS A 176 -10.51 -9.56 -18.51
N PRO A 177 -10.35 -10.48 -19.48
CA PRO A 177 -9.92 -10.14 -20.84
C PRO A 177 -10.82 -9.12 -21.56
N ALA A 178 -12.13 -9.13 -21.27
CA ALA A 178 -13.09 -8.20 -21.86
C ALA A 178 -13.03 -6.78 -21.27
N VAL A 179 -12.46 -6.60 -20.08
CA VAL A 179 -12.59 -5.36 -19.30
C VAL A 179 -11.37 -4.48 -19.52
N PHE A 180 -11.60 -3.23 -19.92
CA PHE A 180 -10.59 -2.19 -19.98
C PHE A 180 -10.46 -1.49 -18.63
N ASN A 181 -11.59 -1.03 -18.08
CA ASN A 181 -11.69 -0.44 -16.74
C ASN A 181 -13.04 -0.81 -16.10
N ALA A 182 -13.11 -0.80 -14.77
CA ALA A 182 -14.33 -1.02 -14.01
C ALA A 182 -14.47 -0.01 -12.87
N GLY A 183 -15.70 0.48 -12.66
CA GLY A 183 -16.09 1.30 -11.52
C GLY A 183 -17.31 0.71 -10.84
N VAL A 184 -17.10 0.08 -9.69
CA VAL A 184 -18.16 -0.51 -8.88
C VAL A 184 -18.69 0.52 -7.88
N ILE A 185 -20.01 0.60 -7.83
CA ILE A 185 -20.75 1.49 -6.93
C ILE A 185 -21.89 0.73 -6.24
N GLY A 186 -22.30 1.25 -5.08
CA GLY A 186 -23.53 0.85 -4.38
C GLY A 186 -24.72 1.67 -4.85
N LEU A 187 -25.86 1.02 -4.96
CA LEU A 187 -27.17 1.66 -5.13
C LEU A 187 -28.11 1.20 -4.02
N PRO A 188 -29.03 2.04 -3.51
CA PRO A 188 -30.01 1.61 -2.53
C PRO A 188 -30.81 0.38 -3.00
N ASP A 189 -30.96 -0.63 -2.15
CA ASP A 189 -31.77 -1.81 -2.44
C ASP A 189 -33.26 -1.46 -2.25
N PRO A 190 -34.08 -1.45 -3.31
CA PRO A 190 -35.50 -1.11 -3.19
C PRO A 190 -36.29 -2.13 -2.37
N LYS A 191 -35.76 -3.34 -2.15
CA LYS A 191 -36.40 -4.40 -1.37
C LYS A 191 -35.99 -4.35 0.11
N ARG A 192 -34.91 -3.65 0.45
CA ARG A 192 -34.33 -3.65 1.80
C ARG A 192 -33.83 -2.25 2.16
N PRO A 193 -34.63 -1.45 2.87
CA PRO A 193 -34.21 -0.14 3.35
C PRO A 193 -32.91 -0.23 4.16
N GLY A 194 -31.94 0.63 3.84
CA GLY A 194 -30.63 0.67 4.50
C GLY A 194 -29.59 -0.30 3.93
N ALA A 195 -29.98 -1.22 3.04
CA ALA A 195 -29.03 -2.04 2.30
C ALA A 195 -28.78 -1.47 0.89
N GLU A 196 -27.66 -1.86 0.30
CA GLU A 196 -27.28 -1.53 -1.06
C GLU A 196 -27.17 -2.79 -1.94
N ILE A 197 -27.25 -2.58 -3.24
CA ILE A 197 -26.91 -3.55 -4.27
C ILE A 197 -25.65 -3.09 -4.98
N VAL A 198 -24.80 -4.06 -5.31
CA VAL A 198 -23.57 -3.83 -6.08
C VAL A 198 -23.92 -3.64 -7.55
N LYS A 199 -23.50 -2.54 -8.14
CA LYS A 199 -23.55 -2.27 -9.58
C LYS A 199 -22.14 -2.10 -10.13
N ALA A 200 -21.82 -2.83 -11.18
CA ALA A 200 -20.55 -2.71 -11.89
C ALA A 200 -20.74 -1.90 -13.17
N CYS A 201 -20.12 -0.72 -13.25
CA CYS A 201 -19.98 0.03 -14.50
C CYS A 201 -18.68 -0.43 -15.18
N VAL A 202 -18.77 -0.93 -16.41
CA VAL A 202 -17.67 -1.62 -17.09
C VAL A 202 -17.39 -0.96 -18.42
N GLN A 203 -16.15 -0.55 -18.64
CA GLN A 203 -15.66 -0.17 -19.95
C GLN A 203 -15.01 -1.38 -20.61
N LEU A 204 -15.50 -1.76 -21.79
CA LEU A 204 -15.00 -2.92 -22.53
C LEU A 204 -13.74 -2.58 -23.34
N ARG A 205 -12.91 -3.59 -23.58
CA ARG A 205 -11.84 -3.53 -24.58
C ARG A 205 -12.42 -3.68 -25.98
N GLY A 206 -11.71 -3.17 -26.99
CA GLY A 206 -12.09 -3.35 -28.39
C GLY A 206 -12.23 -4.83 -28.76
N GLY A 207 -13.27 -5.17 -29.52
CA GLY A 207 -13.59 -6.54 -29.91
C GLY A 207 -14.55 -7.26 -28.97
N TYR A 208 -14.97 -6.63 -27.88
CA TYR A 208 -16.03 -7.10 -26.99
C TYR A 208 -17.25 -6.21 -27.10
N GLU A 209 -18.44 -6.82 -27.04
CA GLU A 209 -19.72 -6.12 -27.09
C GLU A 209 -20.56 -6.43 -25.84
N PRO A 210 -21.36 -5.48 -25.34
CA PRO A 210 -22.29 -5.71 -24.25
C PRO A 210 -23.27 -6.84 -24.58
N SER A 211 -23.37 -7.84 -23.71
CA SER A 211 -24.29 -8.96 -23.87
C SER A 211 -24.66 -9.54 -22.51
N LYS A 212 -25.77 -10.29 -22.44
CA LYS A 212 -26.19 -10.94 -21.19
C LYS A 212 -25.25 -12.06 -20.81
N GLU A 213 -24.73 -12.77 -21.80
CA GLU A 213 -23.72 -13.80 -21.67
C GLU A 213 -22.45 -13.23 -21.01
N LEU A 214 -22.04 -12.01 -21.38
CA LEU A 214 -20.90 -11.35 -20.76
C LEU A 214 -21.17 -10.91 -19.31
N GLU A 215 -22.40 -10.47 -18.97
CA GLU A 215 -22.77 -10.18 -17.58
C GLU A 215 -22.66 -11.42 -16.69
N GLU A 216 -23.12 -12.57 -17.20
CA GLU A 216 -23.02 -13.86 -16.52
C GLU A 216 -21.56 -14.30 -16.37
N GLU A 217 -20.76 -14.19 -17.44
CA GLU A 217 -19.32 -14.49 -17.43
C GLU A 217 -18.57 -13.65 -16.39
N LEU A 218 -18.83 -12.34 -16.33
CA LEU A 218 -18.23 -11.45 -15.33
C LEU A 218 -18.68 -11.80 -13.91
N THR A 219 -19.94 -12.18 -13.73
CA THR A 219 -20.47 -12.60 -12.43
C THR A 219 -19.80 -13.89 -11.93
N ASP A 220 -19.62 -14.86 -12.82
CA ASP A 220 -18.89 -16.09 -12.54
C ASP A 220 -17.41 -15.83 -12.30
N PHE A 221 -16.81 -14.89 -13.03
CA PHE A 221 -15.45 -14.46 -12.80
C PHE A 221 -15.27 -13.88 -11.40
N VAL A 222 -16.17 -13.00 -10.94
CA VAL A 222 -16.20 -12.47 -9.56
C VAL A 222 -16.37 -13.60 -8.54
N ALA A 223 -17.24 -14.57 -8.82
CA ALA A 223 -17.51 -15.69 -7.93
C ALA A 223 -16.30 -16.60 -7.66
N LYS A 224 -15.29 -16.60 -8.53
CA LYS A 224 -14.05 -17.38 -8.34
C LYS A 224 -13.21 -16.90 -7.15
N ARG A 225 -13.35 -15.62 -6.76
CA ARG A 225 -12.55 -15.00 -5.70
C ARG A 225 -13.37 -14.49 -4.54
N PHE A 226 -14.54 -13.92 -4.82
CA PHE A 226 -15.32 -13.20 -3.82
C PHE A 226 -16.55 -13.97 -3.36
N PRO A 227 -16.98 -13.77 -2.11
CA PRO A 227 -18.21 -14.36 -1.58
C PRO A 227 -19.45 -13.81 -2.31
N PRO A 228 -20.61 -14.50 -2.21
CA PRO A 228 -21.79 -14.16 -3.00
C PRO A 228 -22.30 -12.72 -2.91
N TYR A 229 -22.08 -12.03 -1.78
CA TYR A 229 -22.53 -10.65 -1.58
C TYR A 229 -21.71 -9.60 -2.32
N TYR A 230 -20.52 -9.94 -2.84
CA TYR A 230 -19.73 -9.06 -3.74
C TYR A 230 -20.26 -9.08 -5.18
N LYS A 231 -21.06 -10.09 -5.55
CA LYS A 231 -21.49 -10.26 -6.94
C LYS A 231 -22.34 -9.06 -7.38
N PRO A 232 -21.95 -8.35 -8.46
CA PRO A 232 -22.78 -7.31 -9.01
C PRO A 232 -24.16 -7.86 -9.41
N LYS A 233 -25.23 -7.19 -8.97
CA LYS A 233 -26.60 -7.49 -9.40
C LYS A 233 -26.98 -6.77 -10.69
N LEU A 234 -26.23 -5.73 -11.02
CA LEU A 234 -26.44 -4.87 -12.18
C LEU A 234 -25.10 -4.62 -12.87
N TYR A 235 -25.11 -4.70 -14.19
CA TYR A 235 -24.00 -4.29 -15.04
C TYR A 235 -24.45 -3.14 -15.93
N GLU A 236 -23.56 -2.19 -16.16
CA GLU A 236 -23.73 -1.14 -17.15
C GLU A 236 -22.45 -1.02 -17.95
N PHE A 237 -22.54 -1.26 -19.25
CA PHE A 237 -21.40 -1.15 -20.15
C PHE A 237 -21.36 0.27 -20.73
N MET A 238 -20.32 1.02 -20.39
CA MET A 238 -20.23 2.45 -20.73
C MET A 238 -18.77 2.93 -20.72
N GLU A 239 -18.53 4.10 -21.30
CA GLU A 239 -17.30 4.84 -21.01
C GLU A 239 -17.35 5.39 -19.59
N LEU A 240 -16.27 5.20 -18.82
CA LEU A 240 -16.25 5.62 -17.43
C LEU A 240 -15.84 7.09 -17.31
N PRO A 241 -16.58 7.90 -16.52
CA PRO A 241 -16.19 9.27 -16.26
C PRO A 241 -14.88 9.28 -15.45
N LEU A 242 -13.98 10.16 -15.86
CA LEU A 242 -12.72 10.41 -15.15
C LEU A 242 -12.79 11.74 -14.40
N SER A 243 -12.15 11.77 -13.25
CA SER A 243 -11.88 12.98 -12.47
C SER A 243 -10.80 13.84 -13.13
N SER A 244 -10.57 15.04 -12.61
CA SER A 244 -9.49 15.94 -13.06
C SER A 244 -8.07 15.38 -12.90
N VAL A 245 -7.92 14.25 -12.21
CA VAL A 245 -6.65 13.53 -11.99
C VAL A 245 -6.66 12.15 -12.65
N ASP A 246 -7.49 11.96 -13.69
CA ASP A 246 -7.59 10.73 -14.50
C ASP A 246 -7.96 9.45 -13.71
N LYS A 247 -8.55 9.60 -12.52
CA LYS A 247 -9.14 8.48 -11.77
C LYS A 247 -10.62 8.35 -12.07
N ILE A 248 -11.15 7.12 -12.07
CA ILE A 248 -12.59 6.85 -12.23
C ILE A 248 -13.39 7.64 -11.19
N ASP A 249 -14.35 8.44 -11.66
CA ASP A 249 -15.22 9.25 -10.83
C ASP A 249 -16.46 8.46 -10.41
N LYS A 250 -16.35 7.73 -9.30
CA LYS A 250 -17.48 6.99 -8.70
C LYS A 250 -18.62 7.89 -8.23
N LEU A 251 -18.36 9.16 -7.91
CA LEU A 251 -19.41 10.10 -7.54
C LEU A 251 -20.27 10.45 -8.77
N ALA A 252 -19.63 10.69 -9.93
CA ALA A 252 -20.33 10.89 -11.19
C ALA A 252 -21.15 9.64 -11.58
N LEU A 253 -20.58 8.44 -11.44
CA LEU A 253 -21.29 7.18 -11.71
C LEU A 253 -22.56 7.03 -10.86
N ARG A 254 -22.48 7.30 -9.54
CA ARG A 254 -23.66 7.25 -8.65
C ARG A 254 -24.74 8.24 -9.07
N LYS A 255 -24.35 9.47 -9.45
CA LYS A 255 -25.29 10.49 -9.95
C LYS A 255 -25.99 10.05 -11.23
N MET A 256 -25.25 9.49 -12.19
CA MET A 256 -25.81 8.96 -13.45
C MET A 256 -26.79 7.80 -13.19
N ALA A 257 -26.48 6.95 -12.21
CA ALA A 257 -27.33 5.82 -11.82
C ALA A 257 -28.53 6.22 -10.95
N GLY A 258 -28.72 7.51 -10.63
CA GLY A 258 -29.82 8.01 -9.80
C GLY A 258 -29.70 7.66 -8.31
N GLY A 259 -28.56 7.13 -7.87
CA GLY A 259 -28.30 6.76 -6.49
C GLY A 259 -27.82 7.95 -5.65
N LYS A 260 -28.61 8.36 -4.66
CA LYS A 260 -28.10 9.13 -3.52
C LYS A 260 -27.71 8.12 -2.44
N LYS A 261 -26.44 8.10 -2.03
CA LYS A 261 -26.01 7.34 -0.84
C LYS A 261 -26.67 7.98 0.38
N SER A 262 -27.21 7.20 1.30
CA SER A 262 -27.56 7.72 2.63
C SER A 262 -26.27 8.22 3.26
N ALA A 263 -26.27 9.49 3.66
CA ALA A 263 -25.15 10.13 4.33
C ALA A 263 -24.89 9.48 5.69
#